data_AF-A0A650CTB5-F1
#
_entry.id   AF-A0A650CTB5-F1
#
_cell.length_a   1.000
_cell.length_b   1.000
_cell.length_c   1.000
_cell.angle_alpha   90.00
_cell.angle_beta   90.00
_cell.angle_gamma   90.00
#
_symmetry.space_group_name_H-M   'P 1'
#
loop_
_entity.id
_entity.type
_entity.pdbx_description
1 polymer ?
#
loop_
_entity_poly.entity_id
_entity_poly.type
_entity_poly.pdbx_seq_one_letter_code
_entity_poly.pdbx_strand_id
1 'polypeptide(L)' 'MTEVSEKELFLELDDDIRELLSLVHQISIDARIGNYNKIKIERAIFISQRITAELYQMLR' A
#
# COMPACT_ATOMS: atom_id res chain seq x y z
N MET A 1 -11.28 2.47 22.52
CA MET A 1 -10.78 2.41 21.13
C MET A 1 -11.60 3.43 20.37
N THR A 2 -11.00 4.52 19.94
CA THR A 2 -11.65 5.52 19.11
C THR A 2 -12.14 4.83 17.84
N GLU A 3 -13.45 4.89 17.57
CA GLU A 3 -13.99 4.54 16.27
C GLU A 3 -13.30 5.46 15.25
N VAL A 4 -12.36 4.92 14.49
CA VAL A 4 -11.89 5.58 13.26
C VAL A 4 -13.11 5.73 12.39
N SER A 5 -13.41 6.95 11.96
CA SER A 5 -14.61 7.15 11.15
C SER A 5 -14.44 6.40 9.83
N GLU A 6 -15.51 5.80 9.31
CA GLU A 6 -15.50 5.10 8.02
C GLU A 6 -14.86 5.97 6.91
N LYS A 7 -15.11 7.29 6.96
CA LYS A 7 -14.50 8.28 6.07
C LYS A 7 -12.98 8.35 6.18
N GLU A 8 -12.42 8.30 7.38
CA GLU A 8 -10.97 8.30 7.59
C GLU A 8 -10.36 7.00 7.04
N LEU A 9 -11.01 5.86 7.28
CA LEU A 9 -10.56 4.57 6.75
C LEU A 9 -10.54 4.54 5.22
N PHE A 10 -11.55 5.13 4.56
CA PHE A 10 -11.56 5.28 3.10
C PHE A 10 -10.44 6.19 2.57
N LEU A 11 -10.10 7.26 3.29
CA LEU A 11 -9.02 8.17 2.91
C LEU A 11 -7.65 7.50 3.07
N GLU A 12 -7.43 6.80 4.19
CA GLU A 12 -6.22 6.01 4.42
C GLU A 12 -6.02 4.95 3.33
N LEU A 13 -7.09 4.23 2.99
CA LEU A 13 -7.08 3.22 1.93
C LEU A 13 -6.73 3.82 0.54
N ASP A 14 -7.27 4.98 0.19
CA ASP A 14 -6.97 5.66 -1.08
C ASP A 14 -5.50 6.10 -1.14
N ASP A 15 -4.97 6.66 -0.05
CA ASP A 15 -3.56 7.06 0.05
C ASP A 15 -2.63 5.83 -0.09
N ASP A 16 -2.96 4.74 0.60
CA ASP A 16 -2.23 3.49 0.56
C ASP A 16 -2.21 2.85 -0.83
N ILE A 17 -3.35 2.82 -1.51
CA ILE A 17 -3.45 2.28 -2.88
C ILE A 17 -2.61 3.12 -3.85
N ARG A 18 -2.63 4.46 -3.72
CA ARG A 18 -1.82 5.36 -4.55
C ARG A 18 -0.32 5.19 -4.29
N GLU A 19 0.06 5.00 -3.02
CA GLU A 19 1.44 4.71 -2.64
C GLU A 19 1.90 3.38 -3.26
N LEU A 20 1.09 2.32 -3.13
CA LEU A 20 1.40 1.01 -3.69
C LEU A 20 1.55 1.07 -5.22
N LEU A 21 0.63 1.74 -5.93
CA LEU A 21 0.71 1.91 -7.38
C LEU A 21 2.01 2.59 -7.80
N SER A 22 2.37 3.67 -7.12
CA SER A 22 3.61 4.41 -7.38
C SER A 22 4.85 3.55 -7.16
N LEU A 23 4.84 2.75 -6.08
CA LEU A 23 5.94 1.87 -5.73
C LEU A 23 6.10 0.71 -6.72
N VAL A 24 5.00 0.10 -7.17
CA VAL A 24 5.00 -0.95 -8.20
C VAL A 24 5.54 -0.41 -9.53
N HIS A 25 5.17 0.81 -9.93
CA HIS A 25 5.75 1.44 -11.11
C HIS A 25 7.28 1.61 -10.99
N GLN A 26 7.76 2.05 -9.83
CA GLN A 26 9.20 2.19 -9.59
C GLN A 26 9.92 0.84 -9.63
N ILE A 27 9.37 -0.21 -9.00
CA ILE A 27 9.94 -1.57 -9.03
C ILE A 27 10.02 -2.08 -10.48
N SER A 28 9.00 -1.83 -11.28
CA SER A 28 8.98 -2.22 -12.70
C SER A 28 10.04 -1.50 -13.54
N ILE A 29 10.31 -0.22 -13.26
CA ILE A 29 11.39 0.53 -13.91
C ILE A 29 12.74 -0.01 -13.47
N ASP A 30 12.93 -0.17 -12.16
CA ASP A 30 14.12 -0.72 -11.51
C ASP A 30 14.53 -2.07 -12.13
N ALA A 31 13.57 -2.98 -12.30
CA ALA A 31 13.81 -4.27 -12.95
C ALA A 31 14.26 -4.12 -14.42
N ARG A 32 13.66 -3.20 -15.18
CA ARG A 32 14.02 -2.95 -16.60
C ARG A 32 15.43 -2.38 -16.77
N ILE A 33 15.93 -1.62 -15.81
CA ILE A 33 17.29 -1.07 -15.83
C ILE A 33 18.31 -1.94 -15.08
N GLY A 34 17.90 -3.13 -14.61
CA GLY A 34 18.77 -4.07 -13.87
C GLY A 34 19.09 -3.65 -12.43
N ASN A 35 18.37 -2.70 -11.86
CA ASN A 35 18.56 -2.19 -10.50
C ASN A 35 17.55 -2.84 -9.53
N TYR A 36 17.78 -4.10 -9.14
CA TYR A 36 16.87 -4.85 -8.27
C TYR A 36 16.87 -4.35 -6.82
N ASN A 37 16.05 -3.34 -6.52
CA ASN A 37 15.93 -2.76 -5.19
C ASN A 37 14.97 -3.56 -4.29
N LYS A 38 15.52 -4.43 -3.43
CA LYS A 38 14.75 -5.26 -2.49
C LYS A 38 13.94 -4.45 -1.48
N ILE A 39 14.43 -3.28 -1.06
CA ILE A 39 13.76 -2.42 -0.08
C ILE A 39 12.41 -1.93 -0.63
N LYS A 40 12.35 -1.60 -1.93
CA LYS A 40 11.08 -1.21 -2.57
C LYS A 40 10.09 -2.37 -2.59
N ILE A 41 10.56 -3.60 -2.82
CA ILE A 41 9.72 -4.81 -2.81
C ILE A 41 9.18 -5.07 -1.40
N GLU A 42 10.03 -5.03 -0.38
CA GLU A 42 9.63 -5.20 1.03
C GLU A 42 8.57 -4.16 1.44
N ARG A 43 8.77 -2.89 1.05
CA ARG A 43 7.79 -1.83 1.29
C ARG A 43 6.46 -2.08 0.56
N ALA A 44 6.50 -2.59 -0.67
CA ALA A 44 5.27 -2.91 -1.41
C ALA A 44 4.48 -4.04 -0.75
N ILE A 45 5.18 -5.04 -0.20
CA ILE A 45 4.56 -6.11 0.59
C ILE A 45 3.94 -5.56 1.87
N PHE A 46 4.64 -4.66 2.56
CA PHE A 46 4.11 -4.04 3.76
C PHE A 46 2.82 -3.25 3.49
N ILE A 47 2.81 -2.41 2.44
CA ILE A 47 1.62 -1.61 2.09
C ILE A 47 0.45 -2.53 1.69
N SER A 48 0.70 -3.61 0.95
CA SER A 48 -0.39 -4.53 0.58
C SER A 48 -1.02 -5.23 1.79
N GLN A 49 -0.23 -5.53 2.82
CA GLN A 49 -0.73 -6.06 4.09
C GLN A 49 -1.56 -5.03 4.85
N ARG A 50 -1.15 -3.76 4.84
CA ARG A 50 -1.89 -2.65 5.47
C ARG A 50 -3.25 -2.42 4.78
N ILE A 51 -3.26 -2.30 3.44
CA ILE A 51 -4.49 -2.25 2.62
C ILE A 51 -5.42 -3.41 2.95
N THR A 52 -4.87 -4.63 3.07
CA THR A 52 -5.67 -5.81 3.42
C THR A 52 -6.34 -5.64 4.79
N ALA A 53 -5.60 -5.16 5.79
CA ALA A 53 -6.14 -4.91 7.13
C ALA A 53 -7.22 -3.83 7.13
N GLU A 54 -7.04 -2.74 6.39
CA GLU A 54 -8.01 -1.66 6.24
C GLU A 54 -9.31 -2.18 5.60
N LEU A 55 -9.21 -2.91 4.49
CA LEU A 55 -10.37 -3.56 3.86
C LEU A 55 -11.10 -4.51 4.80
N TYR A 56 -10.38 -5.27 5.64
CA TYR A 56 -11.01 -6.12 6.66
C TYR A 56 -11.74 -5.33 7.74
N GLN A 57 -11.26 -4.13 8.09
CA GLN A 57 -11.94 -3.27 9.05
C GLN A 57 -13.26 -2.73 8.49
N MET A 58 -13.35 -2.49 7.18
CA MET A 58 -14.57 -2.03 6.50
C MET A 58 -15.69 -3.09 6.45
N LEU A 59 -15.38 -4.37 6.68
CA LEU A 59 -16.37 -5.44 6.77
C LEU A 59 -17.04 -5.54 8.15
N ARG A 60 -16.61 -4.73 9.13
CA ARG A 60 -17.10 -4.75 10.51
C ARG A 60 -18.05 -3.59 10.77
#